data_AF-A0A534VMY4-F1
#
_entry.id   AF-A0A534VMY4-F1
#
_cell.length_a   1.000
_cell.length_b   1.000
_cell.length_c   1.000
_cell.angle_alpha   90.00
_cell.angle_beta   90.00
_cell.angle_gamma   90.00
#
_symmetry.space_group_name_H-M   'P 1'
#
loop_
_entity.id
_entity.type
_entity.pdbx_description
1 polymer ?
#
loop_
_entity_poly.entity_id
_entity_poly.type
_entity_poly.pdbx_seq_one_letter_code
_entity_poly.pdbx_strand_id
1 'polypeptide(L)'
;RTQARAYEARVAASRKGNDEHRSAQYRLYEVQNGNHIETFRGTFPQLEFIQPHAQRAFDLLVDTVEQRAALPPSQCVPRRGAIAANPGKQAGHCIDLFVP
;
A
#
# COMPACT_ATOMS: atom_id res chain seq x y z
N ARG A 1 1.31 -6.99 -13.10
CA ARG A 1 1.59 -6.48 -11.73
C ARG A 1 2.93 -5.71 -11.63
N THR A 2 3.52 -5.29 -12.74
CA THR A 2 4.83 -4.59 -12.80
C THR A 2 4.72 -3.08 -12.62
N GLN A 3 3.52 -2.49 -12.78
CA GLN A 3 3.38 -1.04 -12.90
C GLN A 3 3.55 -0.29 -11.58
N ALA A 4 3.04 -0.82 -10.46
CA ALA A 4 3.10 -0.12 -9.16
C ALA A 4 4.53 -0.04 -8.61
N ARG A 5 5.25 -1.18 -8.57
CA ARG A 5 6.66 -1.21 -8.16
C ARG A 5 7.57 -0.45 -9.13
N ALA A 6 7.31 -0.51 -10.44
CA ALA A 6 8.06 0.29 -11.40
C ALA A 6 7.83 1.81 -11.20
N TYR A 7 6.63 2.21 -10.81
CA TYR A 7 6.36 3.60 -10.44
C TYR A 7 7.09 4.00 -9.17
N GLU A 8 7.11 3.16 -8.12
CA GLU A 8 7.93 3.40 -6.92
C GLU A 8 9.41 3.60 -7.29
N ALA A 9 9.96 2.75 -8.16
CA ALA A 9 11.33 2.89 -8.63
C ALA A 9 11.56 4.23 -9.36
N ARG A 10 10.60 4.71 -10.17
CA ARG A 10 10.65 6.04 -10.80
C ARG A 10 10.59 7.17 -9.76
N VAL A 11 9.73 7.05 -8.76
CA VAL A 11 9.66 8.01 -7.65
C VAL A 11 11.01 8.06 -6.93
N ALA A 12 11.59 6.91 -6.60
CA ALA A 12 12.90 6.80 -5.96
C ALA A 12 14.01 7.43 -6.81
N ALA A 13 14.07 7.13 -8.11
CA ALA A 13 15.04 7.72 -9.03
C ALA A 13 14.88 9.26 -9.16
N SER A 14 13.67 9.79 -8.98
CA SER A 14 13.41 11.23 -9.05
C SER A 14 13.92 12.02 -7.83
N ARG A 15 14.40 11.36 -6.77
CA ARG A 15 14.67 12.00 -5.47
C ARG A 15 15.88 12.93 -5.45
N LYS A 16 16.83 12.78 -6.38
CA LYS A 16 18.02 13.67 -6.54
C LYS A 16 18.71 14.05 -5.20
N GLY A 17 18.74 13.14 -4.21
CA GLY A 17 19.36 13.37 -2.89
C GLY A 17 18.47 14.01 -1.82
N ASN A 18 17.18 14.28 -2.10
CA ASN A 18 16.21 14.71 -1.09
C ASN A 18 15.29 13.55 -0.68
N ASP A 19 15.88 12.56 -0.01
CA ASP A 19 15.19 11.32 0.33
C ASP A 19 14.15 11.49 1.44
N GLU A 20 14.40 12.38 2.41
CA GLU A 20 13.49 12.58 3.53
C GLU A 20 12.17 13.25 3.10
N HIS A 21 12.21 14.37 2.38
CA HIS A 21 10.99 15.10 2.01
C HIS A 21 10.17 14.32 0.97
N ARG A 22 10.81 13.73 -0.04
CA ARG A 22 10.10 13.01 -1.10
C ARG A 22 9.69 11.60 -0.71
N SER A 23 10.37 10.96 0.24
CA SER A 23 9.85 9.71 0.80
C SER A 23 8.51 9.97 1.49
N ALA A 24 8.31 11.09 2.18
CA ALA A 24 7.03 11.43 2.82
C ALA A 24 5.86 11.63 1.82
N GLN A 25 6.13 11.89 0.54
CA GLN A 25 5.13 12.21 -0.48
C GLN A 25 4.60 10.98 -1.25
N TYR A 26 5.16 9.80 -1.03
CA TYR A 26 4.76 8.58 -1.71
C TYR A 26 4.63 7.41 -0.74
N ARG A 27 3.59 6.60 -0.95
CA ARG A 27 3.38 5.31 -0.27
C ARG A 27 2.87 4.26 -1.23
N LEU A 28 3.34 3.04 -1.02
CA LEU A 28 2.84 1.84 -1.65
C LEU A 28 2.34 0.87 -0.58
N TYR A 29 1.05 0.56 -0.62
CA TYR A 29 0.44 -0.47 0.23
C TYR A 29 0.07 -1.67 -0.65
N GLU A 30 0.82 -2.75 -0.53
CA GLU A 30 0.53 -3.98 -1.25
C GLU A 30 -0.39 -4.86 -0.40
N VAL A 31 -1.60 -5.16 -0.89
CA VAL A 31 -2.57 -5.98 -0.16
C VAL A 31 -2.42 -7.44 -0.59
N GLN A 32 -2.09 -8.32 0.36
CA GLN A 32 -2.09 -9.76 0.10
C GLN A 32 -3.48 -10.23 -0.31
N ASN A 33 -3.51 -11.01 -1.39
CA ASN A 33 -4.72 -11.53 -2.00
C ASN A 33 -5.69 -10.43 -2.48
N GLY A 34 -5.24 -9.16 -2.55
CA GLY A 34 -6.03 -8.06 -3.08
C GLY A 34 -6.45 -8.33 -4.52
N ASN A 35 -7.75 -8.19 -4.77
CA ASN A 35 -8.33 -8.40 -6.09
C ASN A 35 -8.36 -7.10 -6.91
N HIS A 36 -8.59 -7.23 -8.22
CA HIS A 36 -8.84 -6.08 -9.12
C HIS A 36 -10.34 -5.80 -9.32
N ILE A 37 -11.17 -6.84 -9.20
CA ILE A 37 -12.63 -6.79 -9.38
C ILE A 37 -13.27 -7.48 -8.20
N GLU A 38 -14.06 -6.74 -7.41
CA GLU A 38 -14.56 -7.20 -6.11
C GLU A 38 -15.42 -8.46 -6.21
N THR A 39 -16.16 -8.60 -7.31
CA THR A 39 -17.05 -9.75 -7.54
C THR A 39 -16.29 -11.06 -7.69
N PHE A 40 -14.99 -11.05 -8.01
CA PHE A 40 -14.18 -12.27 -8.10
C PHE A 40 -14.02 -12.99 -6.77
N ARG A 41 -14.23 -12.32 -5.64
CA ARG A 41 -14.24 -12.98 -4.33
C ARG A 41 -15.35 -14.02 -4.19
N GLY A 42 -16.45 -13.90 -4.95
CA GLY A 42 -17.52 -14.91 -4.99
C GLY A 42 -17.06 -16.24 -5.59
N THR A 43 -16.18 -16.19 -6.59
CA THR A 43 -15.60 -17.39 -7.25
C THR A 43 -14.31 -17.84 -6.56
N PHE A 44 -13.53 -16.89 -6.06
CA PHE A 44 -12.23 -17.11 -5.44
C PHE A 44 -12.24 -16.55 -4.01
N PRO A 45 -12.74 -17.33 -3.02
CA PRO A 45 -12.95 -16.86 -1.65
C PRO A 45 -11.64 -16.51 -0.92
N GLN A 46 -10.49 -16.91 -1.48
CA GLN A 46 -9.19 -16.53 -0.98
C GLN A 46 -8.80 -15.08 -1.27
N LEU A 47 -9.50 -14.40 -2.19
CA LEU A 47 -9.26 -13.00 -2.51
C LEU A 47 -9.83 -12.06 -1.43
N GLU A 48 -9.17 -10.92 -1.25
CA GLU A 48 -9.60 -9.84 -0.37
C GLU A 48 -10.22 -8.70 -1.17
N PHE A 49 -11.23 -8.05 -0.59
CA PHE A 49 -11.82 -6.86 -1.19
C PHE A 49 -10.81 -5.71 -1.15
N ILE A 50 -10.63 -4.98 -2.26
CA ILE A 50 -9.64 -3.89 -2.31
C ILE A 50 -10.21 -2.55 -1.83
N GLN A 51 -11.51 -2.35 -1.99
CA GLN A 51 -12.22 -1.11 -1.66
C GLN A 51 -12.00 -0.64 -0.22
N PRO A 52 -12.09 -1.48 0.83
CA PRO A 52 -11.83 -1.03 2.20
C PRO A 52 -10.40 -0.52 2.39
N HIS A 53 -9.42 -1.14 1.74
CA HIS A 53 -8.02 -0.70 1.79
C HIS A 53 -7.80 0.60 1.00
N ALA A 54 -8.46 0.74 -0.15
CA ALA A 54 -8.42 1.95 -0.96
C ALA A 54 -9.04 3.14 -0.22
N GLN A 55 -10.19 2.94 0.43
CA GLN A 55 -10.83 3.97 1.25
C GLN A 55 -9.95 4.37 2.43
N ARG A 56 -9.40 3.41 3.17
CA ARG A 56 -8.46 3.71 4.26
C ARG A 56 -7.22 4.47 3.79
N ALA A 57 -6.66 4.12 2.63
CA ALA A 57 -5.51 4.84 2.06
C ALA A 57 -5.88 6.28 1.67
N PHE A 58 -7.10 6.51 1.19
CA PHE A 58 -7.61 7.84 0.89
C PHE A 58 -7.79 8.68 2.16
N ASP A 59 -8.39 8.13 3.22
CA ASP A 59 -8.55 8.83 4.51
C ASP A 59 -7.17 9.24 5.07
N LEU A 60 -6.19 8.33 5.03
CA LEU A 60 -4.81 8.64 5.44
C LEU A 60 -4.18 9.75 4.62
N LEU A 61 -4.44 9.80 3.31
CA LEU A 61 -3.96 10.87 2.45
C LEU A 61 -4.59 12.23 2.82
N VAL A 62 -5.90 12.24 3.07
CA VAL A 62 -6.64 13.43 3.53
C VAL A 62 -6.06 13.93 4.84
N ASP A 63 -5.92 13.07 5.85
CA ASP A 63 -5.35 13.43 7.15
C ASP A 63 -3.92 13.98 7.02
N THR A 64 -3.08 13.37 6.18
CA THR A 64 -1.71 13.85 5.95
C THR A 64 -1.68 15.22 5.29
N VAL A 65 -2.50 15.46 4.27
CA VAL A 65 -2.50 16.73 3.52
C VAL A 65 -3.14 17.86 4.33
N GLU A 66 -4.27 17.59 4.98
CA GLU A 66 -5.09 18.61 5.62
C GLU A 66 -4.67 18.87 7.07
N GLN A 67 -4.23 17.84 7.78
CA GLN A 67 -3.94 17.92 9.22
C GLN A 67 -2.45 17.70 9.53
N ARG A 68 -1.62 17.51 8.51
CA ARG A 68 -0.18 17.18 8.65
C ARG A 68 0.05 15.92 9.49
N ALA A 69 -0.91 15.00 9.50
CA ALA A 69 -0.78 13.72 10.18
C ALA A 69 0.33 12.87 9.54
N ALA A 70 1.01 12.07 10.36
CA ALA A 70 2.05 11.18 9.88
C ALA A 70 1.48 10.07 8.98
N LEU A 71 2.01 9.94 7.77
CA LEU A 71 1.55 8.95 6.80
C LEU A 71 2.24 7.59 7.04
N PRO A 72 1.50 6.49 7.30
CA PRO A 72 2.09 5.17 7.53
C PRO A 72 3.04 4.76 6.40
N PRO A 73 4.23 4.20 6.67
CA PRO A 73 5.22 3.85 5.65
C PRO A 73 4.70 2.79 4.67
N SER A 74 5.29 2.72 3.47
CA SER A 74 5.00 1.67 2.50
C SER A 74 5.09 0.30 3.17
N GLN A 75 4.13 -0.59 2.91
CA GLN A 75 4.04 -1.87 3.61
C GLN A 75 3.28 -2.94 2.83
N CYS A 76 3.61 -4.18 3.14
CA CYS A 76 2.73 -5.30 2.85
C CYS A 76 1.61 -5.32 3.88
N VAL A 77 0.37 -5.23 3.41
CA VAL A 77 -0.83 -5.44 4.24
C VAL A 77 -1.15 -6.93 4.21
N PRO A 78 -1.07 -7.64 5.35
CA PRO A 78 -1.33 -9.07 5.36
C PRO A 78 -2.79 -9.36 5.02
N ARG A 79 -3.09 -10.56 4.57
CA ARG A 79 -4.46 -10.99 4.27
C ARG A 79 -5.33 -10.81 5.53
N ARG A 80 -6.51 -10.19 5.39
CA ARG A 80 -7.39 -9.75 6.50
C ARG A 80 -6.77 -8.72 7.46
N GLY A 81 -5.64 -8.13 7.10
CA GLY A 81 -4.97 -7.09 7.85
C GLY A 81 -5.47 -5.69 7.51
N ALA A 82 -4.77 -4.68 8.04
CA ALA A 82 -5.01 -3.27 7.75
C ALA A 82 -3.67 -2.54 7.58
N ILE A 83 -3.73 -1.34 6.98
CA ILE A 83 -2.57 -0.45 6.90
C ILE A 83 -2.22 -0.02 8.33
N ALA A 84 -1.06 -0.46 8.81
CA ALA A 84 -0.58 -0.19 10.15
C ALA A 84 0.38 1.00 10.17
N ALA A 85 0.33 1.82 11.22
CA ALA A 85 1.30 2.89 11.41
C ALA A 85 2.75 2.34 11.52
N ASN A 86 2.90 1.16 12.13
CA ASN A 86 4.17 0.47 12.32
C ASN A 86 4.06 -0.97 11.73
N PRO A 87 4.44 -1.19 10.46
CA PRO A 87 4.19 -2.44 9.73
C PRO A 87 5.02 -3.67 10.16
N GLY A 88 5.70 -3.63 11.30
CA GLY A 88 6.45 -4.78 11.83
C GLY A 88 7.44 -5.37 10.82
N LYS A 89 7.37 -6.70 10.61
CA LYS A 89 8.39 -7.48 9.86
C LYS A 89 8.37 -7.31 8.33
N GLN A 90 7.34 -6.70 7.73
CA GLN A 90 7.25 -6.52 6.26
C GLN A 90 6.97 -5.05 5.89
N ALA A 91 7.91 -4.18 6.23
CA ALA A 91 7.99 -2.85 5.64
C ALA A 91 8.30 -2.96 4.14
N GLY A 92 7.65 -2.14 3.32
CA GLY A 92 7.80 -2.13 1.86
C GLY A 92 6.89 -3.12 1.14
N HIS A 93 7.47 -4.03 0.36
CA HIS A 93 6.74 -4.95 -0.51
C HIS A 93 6.31 -6.23 0.19
N CYS A 94 5.23 -6.84 -0.28
CA CYS A 94 4.93 -8.23 0.02
C CYS A 94 5.96 -9.14 -0.64
N ILE A 95 6.51 -10.07 0.16
CA ILE A 95 7.29 -11.20 -0.35
C ILE A 95 6.39 -12.02 -1.28
N ASP A 96 5.23 -12.41 -0.77
CA ASP A 96 4.17 -13.10 -1.51
C ASP A 96 2.90 -12.24 -1.54
N LEU A 97 2.49 -11.85 -2.76
CA LEU A 97 1.24 -11.11 -2.98
C LEU A 97 0.00 -12.01 -2.88
N PHE A 98 0.18 -13.31 -2.96
CA PHE A 98 -0.90 -14.29 -2.89
C PHE A 98 -0.48 -15.40 -1.92
N VAL A 99 -1.18 -15.48 -0.80
CA VAL A 99 -0.96 -16.47 0.25
C VAL A 99 -2.15 -17.44 0.34
N PRO A 100 -1.95 -18.68 0.82
CA PRO A 100 -3.02 -19.65 1.02
C PRO A 100 -4.20 -19.13 1.87
#